data_AF-A0A9Q9V7B6-F1
#
_entry.id   AF-A0A9Q9V7B6-F1
#
_cell.length_a   1.000
_cell.length_b   1.000
_cell.length_c   1.000
_cell.angle_alpha   90.00
_cell.angle_beta   90.00
_cell.angle_gamma   90.00
#
_symmetry.space_group_name_H-M   'P 1'
#
loop_
_entity.id
_entity.type
_entity.pdbx_description
1 polymer ?
#
loop_
_entity_poly.entity_id
_entity_poly.type
_entity_poly.pdbx_seq_one_letter_code
_entity_poly.pdbx_strand_id
1 'polypeptide(L)'
;MSIRVLKSSGNAHPLCYDVPLAQKFRLQQNVLSEFSMNGQLESFGGEGFSQIAIHYKTNHHLLLNTTEMIYDDGQKTVKFSWEQDLTHLERENVSLILRSNEMDVTMGNIRVVILLHKKDGDIFLWPAIWQQPKDVSLMGILGEADISYEEIPGSQTPTLKLKDKEVKTSWVMVKDYRFASAPAVGCWLVPFQAVAQRELSDFIVLQQ
;
A
#
# COMPACT_ATOMS: atom_id res chain seq x y z
N MET A 1 5.15 -13.36 -2.77
CA MET A 1 3.90 -13.30 -1.95
C MET A 1 3.85 -11.91 -1.36
N SER A 2 2.75 -11.18 -1.47
CA SER A 2 2.72 -9.77 -1.08
C SER A 2 2.19 -9.61 0.35
N ILE A 3 2.99 -10.09 1.31
CA ILE A 3 2.60 -10.02 2.74
C ILE A 3 2.70 -8.57 3.22
N ARG A 4 1.57 -8.04 3.69
CA ARG A 4 1.47 -6.72 4.28
C ARG A 4 1.58 -6.79 5.79
N VAL A 5 2.21 -5.79 6.40
CA VAL A 5 2.27 -5.61 7.85
C VAL A 5 1.34 -4.48 8.25
N LEU A 6 0.38 -4.79 9.13
CA LEU A 6 -0.56 -3.85 9.70
C LEU A 6 -0.22 -3.61 11.18
N LYS A 7 -0.17 -2.34 11.55
CA LYS A 7 0.04 -1.96 12.94
C LYS A 7 -1.22 -2.25 13.75
N SER A 8 -1.03 -2.80 14.95
CA SER A 8 -2.10 -3.05 15.90
C SER A 8 -2.19 -1.94 16.94
N SER A 9 -3.36 -1.78 17.53
CA SER A 9 -3.60 -0.78 18.58
C SER A 9 -2.77 -1.07 19.85
N GLY A 10 -2.27 0.00 20.48
CA GLY A 10 -1.51 -0.10 21.73
C GLY A 10 -0.19 -0.87 21.59
N ASN A 11 0.03 -1.83 22.48
CA ASN A 11 1.23 -2.67 22.53
C ASN A 11 1.02 -4.06 21.91
N ALA A 12 -0.09 -4.28 21.21
CA ALA A 12 -0.38 -5.56 20.57
C ALA A 12 0.61 -5.83 19.43
N HIS A 13 0.87 -7.12 19.18
CA HIS A 13 1.73 -7.54 18.08
C HIS A 13 1.11 -7.13 16.73
N PRO A 14 1.91 -6.77 15.72
CA PRO A 14 1.41 -6.49 14.38
C PRO A 14 0.67 -7.70 13.79
N LEU A 15 -0.30 -7.42 12.93
CA LEU A 15 -0.88 -8.43 12.06
C LEU A 15 -0.16 -8.42 10.72
N CYS A 16 -0.14 -9.57 10.06
CA CYS A 16 0.24 -9.65 8.66
C CYS A 16 -0.72 -10.52 7.88
N TYR A 17 -0.91 -10.18 6.63
CA TYR A 17 -1.85 -10.85 5.75
C TYR A 17 -1.31 -10.84 4.32
N ASP A 18 -1.62 -11.88 3.57
CA ASP A 18 -1.33 -11.94 2.14
C ASP A 18 -2.53 -11.43 1.34
N VAL A 19 -2.27 -10.61 0.33
CA VAL A 19 -3.31 -10.16 -0.60
C VAL A 19 -3.41 -11.19 -1.72
N PRO A 20 -4.56 -11.88 -1.90
CA PRO A 20 -4.69 -12.94 -2.91
C PRO A 20 -4.36 -12.45 -4.33
N LEU A 21 -3.77 -13.33 -5.13
CA LEU A 21 -3.23 -13.00 -6.46
C LEU A 21 -4.28 -12.63 -7.51
N ALA A 22 -3.79 -11.79 -8.45
CA ALA A 22 -4.30 -11.49 -9.79
C ALA A 22 -5.48 -10.53 -9.90
N GLN A 23 -5.19 -9.22 -9.84
CA GLN A 23 -5.75 -8.15 -10.70
C GLN A 23 -5.23 -6.76 -10.27
N LYS A 24 -5.62 -5.70 -10.98
CA LYS A 24 -5.40 -4.31 -10.52
C LYS A 24 -6.24 -4.09 -9.26
N PHE A 25 -5.60 -3.61 -8.19
CA PHE A 25 -6.22 -3.34 -6.90
C PHE A 25 -6.39 -1.85 -6.66
N ARG A 26 -7.52 -1.47 -6.08
CA ARG A 26 -7.71 -0.16 -5.46
C ARG A 26 -6.93 -0.10 -4.16
N LEU A 27 -5.83 0.64 -4.19
CA LEU A 27 -4.98 0.85 -3.02
C LEU A 27 -5.59 1.88 -2.08
N GLN A 28 -6.10 2.97 -2.66
CA GLN A 28 -6.76 4.04 -1.92
C GLN A 28 -7.64 4.86 -2.86
N GLN A 29 -8.75 5.38 -2.34
CA GLN A 29 -9.64 6.28 -3.04
C GLN A 29 -10.28 7.23 -2.03
N ASN A 30 -10.33 8.50 -2.42
CA ASN A 30 -11.09 9.54 -1.74
C ASN A 30 -11.91 10.28 -2.79
N VAL A 31 -13.22 10.06 -2.79
CA VAL A 31 -14.15 10.65 -3.76
C VAL A 31 -14.23 12.18 -3.59
N LEU A 32 -14.15 12.68 -2.35
CA LEU A 32 -14.28 14.12 -2.07
C LEU A 32 -13.10 14.94 -2.60
N SER A 33 -11.90 14.37 -2.56
CA SER A 33 -10.69 15.00 -3.11
C SER A 33 -10.39 14.56 -4.53
N GLU A 34 -11.28 13.78 -5.17
CA GLU A 34 -11.08 13.20 -6.49
C GLU A 34 -9.72 12.46 -6.61
N PHE A 35 -9.31 11.77 -5.55
CA PHE A 35 -8.06 11.02 -5.50
C PHE A 35 -8.32 9.53 -5.67
N SER A 36 -7.52 8.87 -6.50
CA SER A 36 -7.49 7.41 -6.58
C SER A 36 -6.05 6.93 -6.78
N MET A 37 -5.73 5.81 -6.15
CA MET A 37 -4.46 5.11 -6.31
C MET A 37 -4.74 3.63 -6.51
N ASN A 38 -4.21 3.08 -7.60
CA ASN A 38 -4.37 1.69 -7.98
C ASN A 38 -3.01 1.03 -8.20
N GLY A 39 -2.90 -0.23 -7.86
CA GLY A 39 -1.67 -1.01 -7.97
C GLY A 39 -1.91 -2.26 -8.80
N GLN A 40 -0.99 -2.56 -9.71
CA GLN A 40 -0.96 -3.81 -10.45
C GLN A 40 0.11 -4.71 -9.83
N LEU A 41 -0.32 -5.85 -9.27
CA LEU A 41 0.60 -6.88 -8.82
C LEU A 41 1.19 -7.61 -10.02
N GLU A 42 2.44 -8.06 -9.90
CA GLU A 42 2.99 -9.01 -10.86
C GLU A 42 2.25 -10.35 -10.81
N SER A 43 2.08 -10.94 -11.99
CA SER A 43 1.39 -12.23 -12.16
C SER A 43 2.18 -13.33 -11.46
N PHE A 44 1.61 -13.95 -10.42
CA PHE A 44 2.13 -15.11 -9.69
C PHE A 44 3.53 -14.96 -9.09
N GLY A 45 3.60 -14.87 -7.76
CA GLY A 45 4.85 -14.96 -7.01
C GLY A 45 5.50 -13.62 -6.65
N GLY A 46 5.12 -12.52 -7.33
CA GLY A 46 5.65 -11.18 -7.05
C GLY A 46 5.53 -10.76 -5.58
N GLU A 47 6.55 -10.03 -5.11
CA GLU A 47 6.61 -9.52 -3.73
C GLU A 47 5.83 -8.20 -3.58
N GLY A 48 5.63 -7.43 -4.66
CA GLY A 48 4.90 -6.17 -4.64
C GLY A 48 4.26 -5.79 -5.99
N PHE A 49 4.14 -4.49 -6.25
CA PHE A 49 3.50 -3.98 -7.46
C PHE A 49 4.50 -3.76 -8.59
N SER A 50 4.18 -4.15 -9.82
CA SER A 50 4.96 -3.73 -11.00
C SER A 50 4.61 -2.32 -11.44
N GLN A 51 3.39 -1.87 -11.13
CA GLN A 51 2.89 -0.57 -11.53
C GLN A 51 1.95 0.00 -10.48
N ILE A 52 2.05 1.31 -10.27
CA ILE A 52 1.12 2.10 -9.45
C ILE A 52 0.66 3.30 -10.27
N ALA A 53 -0.65 3.49 -10.35
CA ALA A 53 -1.27 4.66 -10.98
C ALA A 53 -1.95 5.50 -9.91
N ILE A 54 -1.67 6.81 -9.90
CA ILE A 54 -2.30 7.78 -9.01
C ILE A 54 -2.98 8.84 -9.87
N HIS A 55 -4.27 9.07 -9.63
CA HIS A 55 -5.05 10.11 -10.25
C HIS A 55 -5.53 11.10 -9.20
N TYR A 56 -5.47 12.38 -9.53
CA TYR A 56 -5.97 13.46 -8.71
C TYR A 56 -6.67 14.52 -9.56
N LYS A 57 -7.94 14.76 -9.28
CA LYS A 57 -8.84 15.56 -10.14
C LYS A 57 -8.81 14.99 -11.58
N THR A 58 -9.27 15.77 -12.55
CA THR A 58 -9.33 15.35 -13.96
C THR A 58 -7.97 15.33 -14.66
N ASN A 59 -7.02 16.15 -14.20
CA ASN A 59 -5.86 16.51 -15.01
C ASN A 59 -4.53 15.97 -14.47
N HIS A 60 -4.45 15.49 -13.22
CA HIS A 60 -3.19 15.00 -12.66
C HIS A 60 -3.13 13.48 -12.65
N HIS A 61 -2.16 12.95 -13.39
CA HIS A 61 -1.94 11.53 -13.56
C HIS A 61 -0.47 11.22 -13.29
N LEU A 62 -0.20 10.34 -12.35
CA LEU A 62 1.14 9.83 -12.07
C LEU A 62 1.14 8.32 -12.25
N LEU A 63 1.97 7.86 -13.18
CA LEU A 63 2.22 6.45 -13.44
C LEU A 63 3.63 6.10 -13.00
N LEU A 64 3.76 5.16 -12.07
CA LEU A 64 5.04 4.63 -11.62
C LEU A 64 5.14 3.18 -12.04
N ASN A 65 6.28 2.79 -12.59
CA ASN A 65 6.66 1.39 -12.71
C ASN A 65 8.08 1.21 -12.15
N THR A 66 8.64 0.01 -12.29
CA THR A 66 9.96 -0.33 -11.75
C THR A 66 11.14 0.32 -12.49
N THR A 67 10.90 1.03 -13.59
CA THR A 67 11.94 1.64 -14.44
C THR A 67 11.84 3.16 -14.51
N GLU A 68 10.63 3.72 -14.69
CA GLU A 68 10.37 5.14 -14.84
C GLU A 68 9.10 5.59 -14.11
N MET A 69 8.98 6.91 -13.97
CA MET A 69 7.75 7.56 -13.52
C MET A 69 7.34 8.60 -14.56
N ILE A 70 6.06 8.66 -14.87
CA ILE A 70 5.49 9.61 -15.83
C ILE A 70 4.41 10.40 -15.11
N TYR A 71 4.58 11.72 -15.04
CA TYR A 71 3.61 12.65 -14.50
C TYR A 71 3.02 13.50 -15.63
N ASP A 72 1.70 13.61 -15.66
CA ASP A 72 0.94 14.46 -16.57
C ASP A 72 0.01 15.36 -15.77
N ASP A 73 0.00 16.67 -16.08
CA ASP A 73 -0.88 17.67 -15.46
C ASP A 73 -1.97 18.20 -16.41
N GLY A 74 -2.21 17.52 -17.53
CA GLY A 74 -3.14 17.89 -18.60
C GLY A 74 -2.58 18.92 -19.59
N GLN A 75 -1.43 19.53 -19.28
CA GLN A 75 -0.75 20.47 -20.17
C GLN A 75 0.63 19.96 -20.57
N LYS A 76 1.34 19.34 -19.63
CA LYS A 76 2.69 18.86 -19.83
C LYS A 76 2.88 17.48 -19.19
N THR A 77 3.58 16.63 -19.93
CA THR A 77 4.10 15.37 -19.42
C THR A 77 5.58 15.54 -19.03
N VAL A 78 5.94 15.02 -17.86
CA VAL A 78 7.31 14.98 -17.33
C VAL A 78 7.66 13.53 -17.01
N LYS A 79 8.87 13.12 -17.38
CA LYS A 79 9.40 11.79 -17.06
C LYS A 79 10.52 11.88 -16.03
N PHE A 80 10.51 10.94 -15.10
CA PHE A 80 11.56 10.73 -14.11
C PHE A 80 12.12 9.32 -14.22
N SER A 81 13.38 9.15 -13.85
CA SER A 81 14.04 7.85 -13.69
C SER A 81 14.49 7.70 -12.24
N TRP A 82 14.38 6.49 -11.69
CA TRP A 82 14.79 6.17 -10.32
C TRP A 82 16.27 6.47 -10.03
N GLU A 83 17.10 6.53 -11.07
CA GLU A 83 18.54 6.81 -10.98
C GLU A 83 18.87 8.31 -10.94
N GLN A 84 17.88 9.19 -11.08
CA GLN A 84 18.09 10.63 -11.07
C GLN A 84 18.40 11.16 -9.66
N ASP A 85 19.13 12.27 -9.62
CA ASP A 85 19.33 13.04 -8.39
C ASP A 85 18.00 13.59 -7.84
N LEU A 86 18.05 14.07 -6.59
CA LEU A 86 16.92 14.71 -5.91
C LEU A 86 16.19 15.66 -6.86
N THR A 87 14.96 15.30 -7.20
CA THR A 87 14.13 16.08 -8.11
C THR A 87 12.87 16.52 -7.40
N HIS A 88 12.58 17.81 -7.53
CA HIS A 88 11.40 18.43 -6.94
C HIS A 88 10.52 19.01 -8.04
N LEU A 89 9.25 18.60 -8.06
CA LEU A 89 8.23 19.18 -8.91
C LEU A 89 7.04 19.61 -8.06
N GLU A 90 6.73 20.90 -8.10
CA GLU A 90 5.54 21.47 -7.48
C GLU A 90 4.61 22.07 -8.55
N ARG A 91 3.31 21.79 -8.43
CA ARG A 91 2.23 22.30 -9.27
C ARG A 91 0.97 22.45 -8.44
N GLU A 92 0.54 23.69 -8.19
CA GLU A 92 -0.66 23.99 -7.39
C GLU A 92 -0.75 23.17 -6.08
N ASN A 93 -1.56 22.10 -6.07
CA ASN A 93 -1.81 21.20 -4.94
C ASN A 93 -1.11 19.84 -5.10
N VAL A 94 -0.09 19.76 -5.94
CA VAL A 94 0.71 18.56 -6.20
C VAL A 94 2.17 18.87 -5.91
N SER A 95 2.80 18.02 -5.10
CA SER A 95 4.24 18.02 -4.87
C SER A 95 4.77 16.60 -5.08
N LEU A 96 5.79 16.48 -5.92
CA LEU A 96 6.50 15.25 -6.21
C LEU A 96 7.96 15.42 -5.82
N ILE A 97 8.44 14.59 -4.90
CA ILE A 97 9.83 14.61 -4.45
C ILE A 97 10.45 13.24 -4.70
N LEU A 98 11.28 13.15 -5.74
CA LEU A 98 12.04 11.95 -6.03
C LEU A 98 13.36 11.97 -5.25
N ARG A 99 13.63 10.89 -4.54
CA ARG A 99 14.87 10.59 -3.83
C ARG A 99 15.33 9.19 -4.25
N SER A 100 16.53 8.80 -3.81
CA SER A 100 17.07 7.47 -4.11
C SER A 100 16.08 6.35 -3.74
N ASN A 101 15.49 5.72 -4.77
CA ASN A 101 14.49 4.65 -4.65
C ASN A 101 13.20 5.02 -3.88
N GLU A 102 12.92 6.31 -3.70
CA GLU A 102 11.71 6.77 -3.00
C GLU A 102 11.06 7.93 -3.74
N MET A 103 9.75 7.84 -3.95
CA MET A 103 8.95 8.91 -4.52
C MET A 103 7.92 9.37 -3.49
N ASP A 104 8.09 10.59 -2.97
CA ASP A 104 7.12 11.25 -2.11
C ASP A 104 6.10 11.98 -2.98
N VAL A 105 4.84 11.57 -2.85
CA VAL A 105 3.72 12.07 -3.64
C VAL A 105 2.74 12.74 -2.70
N THR A 106 2.58 14.06 -2.84
CA THR A 106 1.52 14.81 -2.18
C THR A 106 0.54 15.31 -3.25
N MET A 107 -0.73 14.95 -3.11
CA MET A 107 -1.82 15.41 -3.97
C MET A 107 -3.01 15.85 -3.11
N GLY A 108 -3.28 17.15 -3.06
CA GLY A 108 -4.23 17.74 -2.13
C GLY A 108 -3.76 17.57 -0.68
N ASN A 109 -4.54 16.87 0.14
CA ASN A 109 -4.23 16.56 1.54
C ASN A 109 -3.75 15.12 1.77
N ILE A 110 -3.52 14.37 0.69
CA ILE A 110 -3.07 12.98 0.75
C ILE A 110 -1.58 12.94 0.41
N ARG A 111 -0.80 12.30 1.29
CA ARG A 111 0.64 12.08 1.09
C ARG A 111 0.96 10.59 1.16
N VAL A 112 1.57 10.09 0.09
CA VAL A 112 1.97 8.69 -0.07
C VAL A 112 3.44 8.65 -0.47
N VAL A 113 4.21 7.76 0.15
CA VAL A 113 5.58 7.46 -0.29
C VAL A 113 5.56 6.15 -1.06
N ILE A 114 6.11 6.13 -2.27
CA ILE A 114 6.28 4.90 -3.05
C ILE A 114 7.76 4.51 -3.02
N LEU A 115 8.05 3.31 -2.55
CA LEU A 115 9.40 2.76 -2.44
C LEU A 115 9.67 1.78 -3.58
N LEU A 116 10.84 1.88 -4.20
CA LEU A 116 11.38 0.89 -5.13
C LEU A 116 12.25 -0.11 -4.34
N HIS A 117 11.84 -1.37 -4.29
CA HIS A 117 12.56 -2.44 -3.63
C HIS A 117 13.24 -3.37 -4.62
N LYS A 118 14.38 -3.93 -4.21
CA LYS A 118 15.09 -4.98 -4.95
C LYS A 118 15.40 -6.15 -4.02
N LYS A 119 14.97 -7.35 -4.38
CA LYS A 119 15.19 -8.57 -3.60
C LYS A 119 15.42 -9.74 -4.55
N ASP A 120 16.51 -10.48 -4.35
CA ASP A 120 16.80 -11.71 -5.10
C ASP A 120 16.73 -11.57 -6.64
N GLY A 121 16.92 -10.35 -7.16
CA GLY A 121 16.80 -10.02 -8.58
C GLY A 121 15.47 -9.36 -8.97
N ASP A 122 14.42 -9.56 -8.19
CA ASP A 122 13.09 -8.97 -8.40
C ASP A 122 13.07 -7.50 -7.97
N ILE A 123 12.47 -6.65 -8.79
CA ILE A 123 12.27 -5.23 -8.53
C ILE A 123 10.77 -4.97 -8.46
N PHE A 124 10.31 -4.28 -7.42
CA PHE A 124 8.90 -4.02 -7.22
C PHE A 124 8.66 -2.73 -6.45
N LEU A 125 7.46 -2.18 -6.61
CA LEU A 125 7.00 -0.99 -5.92
C LEU A 125 6.23 -1.35 -4.66
N TRP A 126 6.41 -0.55 -3.61
CA TRP A 126 5.66 -0.66 -2.37
C TRP A 126 5.16 0.71 -1.88
N PRO A 127 3.82 0.92 -1.81
CA PRO A 127 3.26 2.13 -1.24
C PRO A 127 3.29 2.08 0.30
N ALA A 128 3.86 3.11 0.90
CA ALA A 128 3.81 3.39 2.34
C ALA A 128 3.04 4.71 2.55
N ILE A 129 1.86 4.63 3.16
CA ILE A 129 1.09 5.83 3.50
C ILE A 129 1.57 6.34 4.85
N TRP A 130 2.21 7.51 4.87
CA TRP A 130 2.76 8.13 6.07
C TRP A 130 1.77 9.06 6.78
N GLN A 131 0.88 9.72 6.04
CA GLN A 131 -0.10 10.66 6.60
C GLN A 131 -1.46 10.47 5.93
N GLN A 132 -2.45 10.06 6.72
CA GLN A 132 -3.86 10.00 6.30
C GLN A 132 -4.64 11.10 7.02
N PRO A 133 -5.47 11.90 6.31
CA PRO A 133 -6.39 12.79 6.97
C PRO A 133 -7.39 11.97 7.80
N LYS A 134 -7.50 12.27 9.10
CA LYS A 134 -8.31 11.51 10.08
C LYS A 134 -9.81 11.51 9.79
N ASP A 135 -10.28 12.47 8.99
CA ASP A 135 -11.71 12.74 8.77
C ASP A 135 -12.24 12.22 7.43
N VAL A 136 -11.49 11.37 6.72
CA VAL A 136 -11.86 10.93 5.37
C VAL A 136 -12.16 9.45 5.34
N SER A 137 -13.33 9.12 4.78
CA SER A 137 -13.68 7.77 4.32
C SER A 137 -12.72 7.32 3.21
N LEU A 138 -11.56 6.79 3.60
CA LEU A 138 -10.60 6.21 2.68
C LEU A 138 -11.05 4.79 2.31
N MET A 139 -11.26 4.55 1.02
CA MET A 139 -11.59 3.22 0.50
C MET A 139 -10.35 2.60 -0.15
N GLY A 140 -9.98 1.36 0.18
CA GLY A 140 -8.88 0.64 -0.45
C GLY A 140 -8.04 -0.16 0.54
N ILE A 141 -7.16 -1.02 0.04
CA ILE A 141 -6.40 -1.97 0.88
C ILE A 141 -5.38 -1.29 1.81
N LEU A 142 -5.05 -0.02 1.59
CA LEU A 142 -4.13 0.76 2.43
C LEU A 142 -4.86 1.71 3.40
N GLY A 143 -6.20 1.79 3.32
CA GLY A 143 -7.02 2.69 4.13
C GLY A 143 -7.41 2.13 5.50
N GLU A 144 -6.88 0.98 5.89
CA GLU A 144 -7.30 0.32 7.13
C GLU A 144 -6.61 0.93 8.34
N ALA A 145 -7.42 1.45 9.26
CA ALA A 145 -6.99 2.00 10.53
C ALA A 145 -6.30 0.94 11.41
N ASP A 146 -5.60 1.41 12.46
CA ASP A 146 -5.02 0.53 13.49
C ASP A 146 -6.07 -0.49 13.95
N ILE A 147 -5.73 -1.78 13.84
CA ILE A 147 -6.64 -2.87 14.17
C ILE A 147 -6.51 -3.26 15.64
N SER A 148 -7.63 -3.58 16.28
CA SER A 148 -7.67 -4.13 17.64
C SER A 148 -8.15 -5.59 17.59
N TYR A 149 -7.51 -6.45 18.37
CA TYR A 149 -7.89 -7.84 18.52
C TYR A 149 -7.63 -8.33 19.95
N GLU A 150 -8.27 -9.44 20.33
CA GLU A 150 -8.01 -10.14 21.59
C GLU A 150 -7.35 -11.49 21.29
N GLU A 151 -6.34 -11.88 22.06
CA GLU A 151 -5.77 -13.22 21.99
C GLU A 151 -6.64 -14.18 22.82
N ILE A 152 -7.10 -15.28 22.22
CA ILE A 152 -7.92 -16.26 22.93
C ILE A 152 -7.00 -17.27 23.64
N PRO A 153 -6.95 -17.28 24.99
CA PRO A 153 -6.10 -18.19 25.74
C PRO A 153 -6.64 -19.62 25.69
N GLY A 154 -5.74 -20.60 25.77
CA GLY A 154 -6.10 -22.02 25.95
C GLY A 154 -6.57 -22.76 24.68
N SER A 155 -6.55 -22.12 23.51
CA SER A 155 -6.78 -22.82 22.23
C SER A 155 -5.55 -23.65 21.84
N GLN A 156 -5.76 -24.85 21.27
CA GLN A 156 -4.67 -25.70 20.78
C GLN A 156 -3.88 -25.03 19.64
N THR A 157 -4.54 -24.16 18.87
CA THR A 157 -3.92 -23.32 17.84
C THR A 157 -4.07 -21.85 18.23
N PRO A 158 -3.03 -21.02 18.13
CA PRO A 158 -3.14 -19.58 18.37
C PRO A 158 -4.35 -19.01 17.61
N THR A 159 -5.24 -18.34 18.34
CA THR A 159 -6.51 -17.83 17.79
C THR A 159 -6.70 -16.40 18.28
N LEU A 160 -7.01 -15.50 17.34
CA LEU A 160 -7.31 -14.11 17.63
C LEU A 160 -8.80 -13.88 17.45
N LYS A 161 -9.39 -13.04 18.30
CA LYS A 161 -10.72 -12.49 18.10
C LYS A 161 -10.57 -11.10 17.49
N LEU A 162 -10.88 -10.98 16.20
CA LEU A 162 -10.92 -9.71 15.49
C LEU A 162 -12.38 -9.28 15.39
N LYS A 163 -12.74 -8.22 16.14
CA LYS A 163 -14.14 -7.84 16.39
C LYS A 163 -14.94 -9.04 16.96
N ASP A 164 -15.86 -9.60 16.18
CA ASP A 164 -16.72 -10.72 16.59
C ASP A 164 -16.38 -12.04 15.88
N LYS A 165 -15.24 -12.10 15.19
CA LYS A 165 -14.80 -13.29 14.45
C LYS A 165 -13.53 -13.88 15.08
N GLU A 166 -13.57 -15.18 15.35
CA GLU A 166 -12.38 -15.94 15.73
C GLU A 166 -11.61 -16.36 14.48
N VAL A 167 -10.31 -16.12 14.50
CA VAL A 167 -9.42 -16.33 13.36
C VAL A 167 -8.21 -17.10 13.85
N LYS A 168 -7.99 -18.27 13.26
CA LYS A 168 -6.76 -19.04 13.48
C LYS A 168 -5.59 -18.27 12.91
N THR A 169 -4.51 -18.21 13.68
CA THR A 169 -3.30 -17.47 13.33
C THR A 169 -2.06 -18.32 13.51
N SER A 170 -0.97 -17.90 12.88
CA SER A 170 0.38 -18.42 13.13
C SER A 170 1.35 -17.26 13.29
N TRP A 171 2.34 -17.43 14.16
CA TRP A 171 3.42 -16.47 14.28
C TRP A 171 4.42 -16.67 13.14
N VAL A 172 4.73 -15.60 12.41
CA VAL A 172 5.67 -15.63 11.28
C VAL A 172 6.63 -14.44 11.33
N MET A 173 7.80 -14.58 10.70
CA MET A 173 8.75 -13.50 10.46
C MET A 173 8.65 -13.05 9.01
N VAL A 174 8.41 -11.76 8.77
CA VAL A 174 8.22 -11.20 7.43
C VAL A 174 9.04 -9.94 7.25
N LYS A 175 9.25 -9.52 5.99
CA LYS A 175 9.93 -8.27 5.66
C LYS A 175 8.92 -7.12 5.61
N ASP A 176 9.20 -6.04 6.33
CA ASP A 176 8.33 -4.85 6.34
C ASP A 176 8.76 -3.84 5.27
N TYR A 177 8.22 -4.01 4.06
CA TYR A 177 8.54 -3.18 2.89
C TYR A 177 8.00 -1.74 2.97
N ARG A 178 7.33 -1.35 4.07
CA ARG A 178 6.98 0.07 4.33
C ARG A 178 8.21 0.93 4.63
N PHE A 179 9.35 0.29 4.93
CA PHE A 179 10.62 0.95 5.18
C PHE A 179 11.64 0.53 4.11
N ALA A 180 12.48 1.47 3.67
CA ALA A 180 13.52 1.21 2.68
C ALA A 180 14.49 0.08 3.09
N SER A 181 14.77 -0.08 4.39
CA SER A 181 15.65 -1.15 4.90
C SER A 181 14.98 -2.53 4.95
N ALA A 182 13.66 -2.62 4.72
CA ALA A 182 12.87 -3.83 4.82
C ALA A 182 13.24 -4.72 6.04
N PRO A 183 13.07 -4.20 7.28
CA PRO A 183 13.44 -4.94 8.47
C PRO A 183 12.59 -6.22 8.60
N ALA A 184 13.14 -7.26 9.22
CA ALA A 184 12.36 -8.44 9.58
C ALA A 184 11.53 -8.12 10.83
N VAL A 185 10.23 -8.38 10.77
CA VAL A 185 9.28 -8.17 11.87
C VAL A 185 8.48 -9.44 12.13
N GLY A 186 8.22 -9.72 13.40
CA GLY A 186 7.31 -10.79 13.80
C GLY A 186 5.87 -10.31 13.80
N CYS A 187 4.96 -11.12 13.27
CA CYS A 187 3.54 -10.79 13.16
C CYS A 187 2.65 -12.02 13.22
N TRP A 188 1.40 -11.79 13.59
CA TRP A 188 0.33 -12.79 13.49
C TRP A 188 -0.19 -12.86 12.05
N LEU A 189 0.04 -13.99 11.39
CA LEU A 189 -0.48 -14.24 10.04
C LEU A 189 -1.98 -14.56 10.10
N VAL A 190 -2.77 -13.71 9.47
CA VAL A 190 -4.22 -13.84 9.38
C VAL A 190 -4.68 -13.78 7.93
N PRO A 191 -5.84 -14.38 7.57
CA PRO A 191 -6.41 -14.24 6.24
C PRO A 191 -6.77 -12.78 5.93
N PHE A 192 -6.60 -12.35 4.67
CA PHE A 192 -6.98 -11.02 4.19
C PHE A 192 -8.40 -10.61 4.61
N GLN A 193 -9.37 -11.52 4.48
CA GLN A 193 -10.78 -11.23 4.79
C GLN A 193 -11.02 -10.94 6.28
N ALA A 194 -10.15 -11.41 7.17
CA ALA A 194 -10.23 -11.10 8.60
C ALA A 194 -9.89 -9.64 8.89
N VAL A 195 -8.94 -9.09 8.11
CA VAL A 195 -8.44 -7.73 8.24
C VAL A 195 -9.36 -6.78 7.47
N ALA A 196 -9.57 -7.04 6.17
CA ALA A 196 -10.36 -6.18 5.29
C ALA A 196 -11.86 -6.14 5.62
N GLN A 197 -12.39 -7.21 6.23
CA GLN A 197 -13.82 -7.36 6.55
C GLN A 197 -14.76 -7.08 5.37
N ARG A 198 -14.23 -7.29 4.17
CA ARG A 198 -14.83 -7.05 2.86
C ARG A 198 -14.37 -8.16 1.92
N GLU A 199 -15.10 -8.33 0.83
CA GLU A 199 -14.73 -9.31 -0.18
C GLU A 199 -13.59 -8.77 -1.05
N LEU A 200 -12.75 -9.67 -1.56
CA LEU A 200 -11.64 -9.29 -2.44
C LEU A 200 -12.14 -8.49 -3.66
N SER A 201 -13.32 -8.86 -4.17
CA SER A 201 -13.98 -8.21 -5.31
C SER A 201 -14.22 -6.72 -5.11
N ASP A 202 -14.38 -6.26 -3.87
CA ASP A 202 -14.62 -4.84 -3.55
C ASP A 202 -13.41 -3.96 -3.86
N PHE A 203 -12.23 -4.58 -4.01
CA PHE A 203 -10.96 -3.91 -4.27
C PHE A 203 -10.47 -4.11 -5.71
N ILE A 204 -11.11 -4.99 -6.50
CA ILE A 204 -10.71 -5.26 -7.88
C ILE A 204 -11.13 -4.09 -8.78
N VAL A 205 -10.20 -3.63 -9.61
CA VAL A 205 -10.44 -2.59 -10.61
C VAL A 205 -10.47 -3.27 -11.99
N LEU A 206 -11.66 -3.32 -12.58
CA LEU A 206 -11.89 -4.02 -13.86
C LEU A 206 -11.41 -3.22 -15.08
N GLN A 207 -11.29 -1.89 -14.98
CA GLN A 207 -10.71 -0.97 -15.98
C GLN A 207 -10.63 0.45 -15.39
N GLN A 208 -9.61 1.21 -15.80
CA GLN A 208 -9.57 2.68 -15.76
C GLN A 208 -9.20 3.16 -17.16
#